data_AF-A0A1F6QEG1-F1
#
_entry.id   AF-A0A1F6QEG1-F1
#
_cell.length_a   1.000
_cell.length_b   1.000
_cell.length_c   1.000
_cell.angle_alpha   90.00
_cell.angle_beta   90.00
_cell.angle_gamma   90.00
#
_symmetry.space_group_name_H-M   'P 1'
#
loop_
_entity.id
_entity.type
_entity.pdbx_description
1 polymer ?
#
loop_
_entity_poly.entity_id
_entity_poly.type
_entity_poly.pdbx_seq_one_letter_code
_entity_poly.pdbx_strand_id
1 'polypeptide(L)' 'MNLALGYVEEQFCLKCLSKLHSQDMDSMFDFVFGYIQSRDCFKKEWIKMKIRDECPLPGSCVIHKCFINKP' A
#
# COMPACT_ATOMS: atom_id res chain seq x y z
N MET A 1 -1.42 3.41 4.12
CA MET A 1 -2.18 4.06 3.02
C MET A 1 -3.18 5.08 3.56
N ASN A 2 -4.07 4.71 4.49
CA ASN A 2 -5.03 5.65 5.10
C ASN A 2 -4.38 6.92 5.67
N LEU A 3 -3.40 6.76 6.56
CA LEU A 3 -2.63 7.88 7.11
C LEU A 3 -1.92 8.72 6.05
N ALA A 4 -1.50 8.11 4.94
CA ALA A 4 -0.86 8.81 3.84
C ALA A 4 -1.83 9.70 3.05
N LEU A 5 -3.11 9.33 3.04
CA LEU A 5 -4.19 10.06 2.38
C LEU A 5 -4.99 10.96 3.34
N GLY A 6 -4.54 11.10 4.59
CA GLY A 6 -5.23 11.91 5.60
C GLY A 6 -6.45 11.25 6.24
N TYR A 7 -6.71 9.97 5.97
CA TYR A 7 -7.73 9.19 6.67
C TYR A 7 -7.15 8.71 8.01
N VAL A 8 -7.32 9.53 9.05
CA VAL A 8 -6.79 9.26 10.40
C VAL A 8 -7.80 8.50 11.25
N GLU A 9 -9.10 8.72 11.03
CA GLU A 9 -10.19 8.13 11.80
C GLU A 9 -10.78 6.89 11.13
N GLU A 10 -10.74 6.81 9.80
CA GLU A 10 -11.31 5.72 9.02
C GLU A 10 -10.22 4.87 8.38
N GLN A 11 -10.39 3.55 8.46
CA GLN A 11 -9.50 2.59 7.81
C GLN A 11 -10.13 2.06 6.52
N PHE A 12 -9.59 2.50 5.39
CA PHE A 12 -9.95 1.97 4.08
C PHE A 12 -8.97 0.90 3.62
N CYS A 13 -9.50 -0.13 2.96
CA CYS A 13 -8.70 -1.07 2.18
C CYS A 13 -8.20 -0.41 0.88
N LEU A 14 -7.14 -0.93 0.25
CA LEU A 14 -6.66 -0.40 -1.03
C LEU A 14 -7.76 -0.41 -2.11
N LYS A 15 -8.51 -1.50 -2.22
CA LYS A 15 -9.66 -1.61 -3.13
C LYS A 15 -10.78 -0.60 -2.82
N CYS A 16 -10.91 -0.20 -1.56
CA CYS A 16 -11.89 0.76 -1.09
C CYS A 16 -11.46 2.17 -1.51
N LEU A 17 -10.17 2.49 -1.30
CA LEU A 17 -9.55 3.73 -1.75
C LEU A 17 -9.60 3.87 -3.27
N SER A 18 -9.28 2.81 -4.01
CA SER A 18 -9.30 2.83 -5.47
C SER A 18 -10.70 3.18 -6.00
N LYS A 19 -11.75 2.56 -5.43
CA LYS A 19 -13.14 2.90 -5.74
C LYS A 19 -13.52 4.32 -5.37
N LEU A 20 -13.14 4.79 -4.18
CA LEU A 20 -13.46 6.13 -3.68
C LEU A 20 -12.89 7.23 -4.60
N HIS A 21 -11.69 7.01 -5.12
CA HIS A 21 -10.99 7.96 -5.99
C HIS A 21 -11.21 7.68 -7.49
N SER A 22 -12.11 6.75 -7.84
CA SER A 22 -12.36 6.31 -9.23
C SER A 22 -11.08 5.93 -10.01
N GLN A 23 -10.14 5.28 -9.33
CA GLN A 23 -8.88 4.79 -9.88
C GLN A 23 -8.80 3.26 -9.77
N ASP A 24 -7.99 2.64 -10.61
CA ASP A 24 -7.64 1.23 -10.42
C ASP A 24 -6.68 1.05 -9.22
N MET A 25 -6.59 -0.19 -8.72
CA MET A 25 -5.78 -0.48 -7.54
C MET A 25 -4.28 -0.27 -7.76
N ASP A 26 -3.79 -0.46 -8.98
CA ASP A 26 -2.38 -0.32 -9.32
C ASP A 26 -1.97 1.14 -9.33
N SER A 27 -2.80 2.02 -9.91
CA SER A 27 -2.61 3.47 -9.91
C SER A 27 -2.70 4.05 -8.49
N MET A 28 -3.72 3.63 -7.72
CA MET A 28 -3.86 4.06 -6.32
C MET A 28 -2.68 3.59 -5.46
N PHE A 29 -2.16 2.39 -5.72
CA PHE A 29 -0.95 1.92 -5.07
C PHE A 29 0.24 2.81 -5.39
N ASP A 30 0.53 3.06 -6.66
CA ASP A 30 1.70 3.86 -7.07
C ASP A 30 1.65 5.27 -6.48
N PHE A 31 0.47 5.89 -6.48
CA PHE A 31 0.24 7.21 -5.89
C PHE A 31 0.64 7.26 -4.40
N VAL A 32 0.18 6.29 -3.61
CA VAL A 32 0.41 6.26 -2.17
C VAL A 32 1.77 5.68 -1.80
N PHE A 33 2.32 4.82 -2.65
CA PHE A 33 3.58 4.12 -2.41
C PHE A 33 4.74 5.12 -2.30
N GLY A 34 4.77 6.15 -3.14
CA GLY A 34 5.78 7.22 -3.05
C GLY A 34 5.78 7.91 -1.68
N TYR A 35 4.60 8.20 -1.13
CA TYR A 35 4.47 8.77 0.21
C TYR A 35 4.92 7.82 1.33
N ILE A 36 4.58 6.52 1.21
CA ILE A 36 5.02 5.51 2.19
C ILE A 36 6.54 5.38 2.20
N GLN A 37 7.18 5.40 1.01
CA GLN A 37 8.63 5.27 0.88
C GLN A 37 9.39 6.52 1.36
N SER A 38 8.79 7.71 1.31
CA SER A 38 9.45 8.95 1.75
C SER A 38 9.47 9.13 3.27
N ARG A 39 8.74 8.32 4.02
CA ARG A 39 8.65 8.39 5.49
C ARG A 39 9.24 7.17 6.15
N ASP A 40 10.33 7.38 6.90
CA ASP A 40 11.05 6.31 7.60
C ASP A 40 10.18 5.44 8.51
N CYS A 41 9.17 6.03 9.17
CA CYS A 41 8.26 5.29 10.05
C CYS A 41 7.48 4.21 9.30
N PHE A 42 7.05 4.47 8.07
CA PHE A 42 6.34 3.47 7.25
C PHE A 42 7.31 2.59 6.47
N LYS A 43 8.40 3.16 5.98
CA LYS A 43 9.43 2.43 5.22
C LYS A 43 10.03 1.27 6.03
N LYS A 44 10.37 1.49 7.31
CA LYS A 44 10.97 0.47 8.19
C LYS A 44 10.05 -0.74 8.43
N GLU A 45 8.75 -0.52 8.54
CA GLU A 45 7.79 -1.61 8.66
C GLU A 45 7.58 -2.31 7.31
N TRP A 46 7.54 -1.54 6.21
CA TRP A 46 7.39 -2.08 4.87
C TRP A 46 8.52 -3.05 4.50
N ILE A 47 9.78 -2.76 4.83
CA ILE A 47 10.92 -3.63 4.49
C ILE A 47 10.95 -4.97 5.25
N LYS A 48 10.16 -5.13 6.32
CA LYS A 48 10.14 -6.39 7.10
C LYS A 48 9.50 -7.55 6.33
N MET A 49 8.51 -7.26 5.49
CA MET A 49 7.90 -8.26 4.61
C MET A 49 8.81 -8.49 3.40
N LYS A 50 9.49 -9.62 3.31
CA LYS A 50 10.47 -9.91 2.24
C LYS A 50 9.86 -10.68 1.08
N ILE A 51 8.92 -11.58 1.38
CA ILE A 51 8.36 -12.50 0.38
C ILE A 51 6.84 -12.38 0.28
N ARG A 52 6.31 -12.79 -0.88
CA ARG A 52 4.87 -12.72 -1.18
C ARG A 52 4.02 -13.47 -0.17
N ASP A 53 4.51 -14.58 0.36
CA ASP A 53 3.80 -15.43 1.32
C ASP A 53 3.57 -14.77 2.67
N GLU A 54 4.33 -13.72 2.99
CA GLU A 54 4.14 -12.92 4.21
C GLU A 54 3.04 -11.86 4.05
N CYS A 55 2.45 -11.72 2.86
CA CYS A 55 1.38 -10.76 2.63
C CYS A 55 0.10 -11.22 3.35
N PRO A 56 -0.43 -10.45 4.32
CA PRO A 56 -1.63 -10.84 5.06
C PRO A 56 -2.91 -10.76 4.20
N LEU A 57 -2.85 -10.11 3.03
CA LEU A 57 -4.02 -9.79 2.20
C LEU A 57 -3.74 -10.05 0.70
N PRO A 58 -3.37 -11.28 0.30
CA PRO A 58 -2.89 -11.57 -1.06
C PRO A 58 -3.93 -11.29 -2.16
N GLY A 59 -5.23 -11.46 -1.86
CA GLY A 59 -6.33 -11.21 -2.80
C GLY A 59 -6.92 -9.79 -2.78
N SER A 60 -6.42 -8.92 -1.90
CA SER A 60 -6.94 -7.54 -1.73
C SER A 60 -5.84 -6.49 -1.85
N CYS A 61 -4.69 -6.89 -2.36
CA CYS A 61 -3.50 -6.06 -2.53
C CYS A 61 -2.92 -6.25 -3.94
N VAL A 62 -2.14 -5.28 -4.40
CA VAL A 62 -1.35 -5.39 -5.65
C VAL A 62 -0.02 -6.08 -5.36
N ILE A 63 -0.11 -7.36 -4.99
CA ILE A 63 1.02 -8.15 -4.50
C ILE A 63 2.20 -8.18 -5.49
N HIS A 64 1.89 -8.16 -6.78
CA HIS A 64 2.89 -8.12 -7.82
C HIS A 64 3.75 -6.85 -7.72
N LYS A 65 3.19 -5.68 -7.41
CA LYS A 65 3.94 -4.43 -7.22
C LYS A 65 4.63 -4.33 -5.87
N CYS A 66 4.01 -4.81 -4.81
CA CYS A 66 4.55 -4.70 -3.44
C CYS A 66 5.97 -5.28 -3.27
N PHE A 67 6.32 -6.28 -4.09
CA PHE A 67 7.56 -7.04 -3.98
C PHE A 67 8.50 -6.93 -5.19
N ILE A 68 8.16 -6.15 -6.23
CA ILE A 68 9.01 -6.05 -7.45
C ILE A 68 10.39 -5.44 -7.18
N ASN A 69 10.47 -4.42 -6.31
CA ASN A 69 11.71 -3.69 -6.01
C ASN A 69 12.10 -3.80 -4.53
N LYS A 70 11.78 -4.93 -3.89
CA LYS A 70 12.28 -5.18 -2.53
C LYS A 70 13.80 -5.36 -2.58
N PRO A 71 14.56 -4.77 -1.64
CA PRO A 71 15.99 -5.01 -1.52
C PRO A 71 16.29 -6.47 -1.17
#